data_AF-A0A5M8SQ70-F1
#
_entry.id   AF-A0A5M8SQ70-F1
#
_cell.length_a   1.000
_cell.length_b   1.000
_cell.length_c   1.000
_cell.angle_alpha   90.00
_cell.angle_beta   90.00
_cell.angle_gamma   90.00
#
_symmetry.space_group_name_H-M   'P 1'
#
loop_
_entity.id
_entity.type
_entity.pdbx_description
1 polymer ?
#
loop_
_entity_poly.entity_id
_entity_poly.type
_entity_poly.pdbx_seq_one_letter_code
_entity_poly.pdbx_strand_id
1 'polypeptide(L)'
;MEHEMQSGRWSARFWLLWLGGAVLCMAGCGGGSSAMNPPANPPAPPPPTPPSSNNSITVSCTPSVMAPGTTSQCSAAMTGVANATFTWSASAGAITASGLFTAPSNTGNVTITATDSQNSKDSATENLTVQLKTPASQHVVLVMEENQDYAGVVGNAAGWPNLNKMMQQGALSTNYFADVHPSIGNYFMLTTGQVLTTNDSSTAVWNVDNVARRLLGANVPFKVYAEGISQGYLGGNTGNYVIRHNPFAMLSDVAGSPQVASQVIQPFSQFGADVANKALPEFSFIVPDIMDDAHSGTPQQADTWLQTNVVSVLSGMPAFQPGGDGVLIVAFDEAGDTDTTHGGGQVAVVFWGPLAASGYQQKSATVYQHESLLRTVMDLLSLPNPPGSAANAPSMAEFFVQK
;
A
#
# COMPACT_ATOMS: atom_id res chain seq x y z
N MET A 1 8.05 -11.69 57.33
CA MET A 1 7.67 -10.27 57.28
C MET A 1 6.59 -10.16 56.22
N GLU A 2 5.36 -10.11 56.70
CA GLU A 2 4.15 -9.85 55.93
C GLU A 2 4.21 -8.47 55.27
N HIS A 3 3.60 -8.32 54.10
CA HIS A 3 2.51 -7.36 53.92
C HIS A 3 1.78 -7.62 52.58
N GLU A 4 0.50 -7.96 52.70
CA GLU A 4 -0.51 -7.88 51.65
C GLU A 4 -0.80 -6.42 51.27
N MET A 5 -1.28 -6.18 50.04
CA MET A 5 -2.65 -5.68 49.82
C MET A 5 -3.04 -5.68 48.32
N GLN A 6 -4.26 -6.19 48.09
CA GLN A 6 -5.10 -6.12 46.89
C GLN A 6 -5.54 -4.66 46.62
N SER A 7 -6.24 -4.21 45.57
CA SER A 7 -7.21 -4.75 44.60
C SER A 7 -7.57 -3.59 43.63
N GLY A 8 -8.29 -3.84 42.52
CA GLY A 8 -9.19 -2.83 41.92
C GLY A 8 -9.23 -2.73 40.40
N ARG A 9 -10.07 -3.55 39.76
CA ARG A 9 -10.56 -3.38 38.37
C ARG A 9 -11.90 -2.65 38.39
N TRP A 10 -12.12 -1.65 37.53
CA TRP A 10 -13.47 -1.16 37.17
C TRP A 10 -13.55 -0.82 35.68
N SER A 11 -14.52 -1.45 35.01
CA SER A 11 -14.96 -1.16 33.63
C SER A 11 -16.39 -0.62 33.72
N ALA A 12 -16.66 0.56 33.14
CA ALA A 12 -18.01 1.13 33.08
C ALA A 12 -18.54 1.12 31.64
N ARG A 13 -19.66 0.42 31.42
CA ARG A 13 -20.48 0.44 30.20
C ARG A 13 -21.62 1.44 30.41
N PHE A 14 -21.83 2.34 29.46
CA PHE A 14 -22.96 3.27 29.43
C PHE A 14 -24.20 2.61 28.79
N TRP A 15 -25.34 2.72 29.45
CA TRP A 15 -26.69 2.51 28.89
C TRP A 15 -27.50 3.78 29.14
N LEU A 16 -28.07 4.39 28.07
CA LEU A 16 -29.05 5.47 28.19
C LEU A 16 -30.47 4.88 28.20
N LEU A 17 -31.25 5.28 29.20
CA LEU A 17 -32.68 4.98 29.35
C LEU A 17 -33.52 6.20 28.95
N TRP A 18 -34.54 5.94 28.12
CA TRP A 18 -35.62 6.86 27.76
C TRP A 18 -36.67 6.90 28.90
N LEU A 19 -37.14 8.09 29.28
CA LEU A 19 -38.33 8.27 30.12
C LEU A 19 -39.22 9.38 29.55
N GLY A 20 -40.41 8.97 29.09
CA GLY A 20 -41.51 9.86 28.75
C GLY A 20 -42.38 10.12 29.98
N GLY A 21 -42.76 11.39 30.21
CA GLY A 21 -43.65 11.81 31.27
C GLY A 21 -44.91 12.48 30.70
N ALA A 22 -46.07 11.87 30.96
CA ALA A 22 -47.38 12.47 30.78
C ALA A 22 -47.80 13.17 32.09
N VAL A 23 -48.38 14.38 32.00
CA VAL A 23 -48.90 15.13 33.15
C VAL A 23 -50.41 15.30 33.04
N LEU A 24 -51.07 14.93 34.13
CA LEU A 24 -52.51 14.85 34.38
C LEU A 24 -53.04 16.20 34.93
N CYS A 25 -54.18 16.68 34.42
CA CYS A 25 -54.85 17.87 34.91
C CYS A 25 -55.66 17.61 36.19
N MET A 26 -55.61 18.54 37.15
CA MET A 26 -56.53 18.63 38.29
C MET A 26 -57.20 20.00 38.31
N ALA A 27 -58.53 20.00 38.45
CA ALA A 27 -59.39 21.17 38.49
C ALA A 27 -59.45 21.77 39.91
N GLY A 28 -59.44 23.10 40.00
CA GLY A 28 -59.71 23.85 41.23
C GLY A 28 -60.72 24.97 40.95
N CYS A 29 -61.84 24.94 41.67
CA CYS A 29 -62.92 25.93 41.62
C CYS A 29 -62.62 27.10 42.59
N GLY A 30 -62.78 28.33 42.13
CA GLY A 30 -62.75 29.53 42.99
C GLY A 30 -63.46 30.69 42.32
N GLY A 31 -64.64 31.05 42.81
CA GLY A 31 -65.47 32.14 42.31
C GLY A 31 -65.12 33.49 42.93
N GLY A 32 -65.24 34.55 42.12
CA GLY A 32 -65.12 35.94 42.55
C GLY A 32 -65.67 36.87 41.47
N SER A 33 -66.82 37.49 41.75
CA SER A 33 -67.58 38.37 40.86
C SER A 33 -66.95 39.76 40.77
N SER A 34 -66.70 40.26 39.55
CA SER A 34 -66.51 41.70 39.25
C SER A 34 -66.92 42.01 37.80
N ALA A 35 -67.54 43.17 37.65
CA ALA A 35 -68.23 43.77 36.49
C ALA A 35 -67.67 43.55 35.08
N MET A 36 -68.61 43.43 34.13
CA MET A 36 -68.43 43.24 32.69
C MET A 36 -67.83 44.46 31.97
N ASN A 37 -66.80 44.21 31.16
CA ASN A 37 -66.50 44.94 29.92
C ASN A 37 -66.48 43.92 28.78
N PRO A 38 -67.01 44.22 27.57
CA PRO A 38 -66.96 43.27 26.46
C PRO A 38 -65.50 43.03 26.03
N PRO A 39 -65.07 41.77 25.82
CA PRO A 39 -63.71 41.48 25.37
C PRO A 39 -63.50 41.95 23.92
N ALA A 40 -62.35 42.58 23.67
CA ALA A 40 -61.87 42.86 22.33
C ALA A 40 -61.64 41.53 21.57
N ASN A 41 -61.95 41.51 20.27
CA ASN A 41 -61.71 40.36 19.40
C ASN A 41 -60.25 39.89 19.51
N PRO A 42 -59.99 38.57 19.56
CA PRO A 42 -58.62 38.05 19.55
C PRO A 42 -57.92 38.45 18.23
N PRO A 43 -56.59 38.72 18.26
CA PRO A 43 -55.82 38.96 17.05
C PRO A 43 -55.95 37.77 16.10
N ALA A 44 -56.07 38.04 14.80
CA ALA A 44 -56.05 37.00 13.79
C ALA A 44 -54.79 36.12 13.94
N PRO A 45 -54.88 34.80 13.75
CA PRO A 45 -53.71 33.93 13.78
C PRO A 45 -52.68 34.44 12.75
N PRO A 46 -51.37 34.39 13.06
CA PRO A 46 -50.36 34.74 12.07
C PRO A 46 -50.56 33.90 10.81
N PRO A 47 -50.29 34.44 9.61
CA PRO A 47 -50.34 33.67 8.38
C PRO A 47 -49.52 32.39 8.56
N PRO A 48 -49.95 31.24 8.01
CA PRO A 48 -49.09 30.06 8.00
C PRO A 48 -47.75 30.46 7.39
N THR A 49 -46.67 30.26 8.16
CA THR A 49 -45.30 30.35 7.62
C THR A 49 -45.24 29.50 6.36
N PRO A 50 -44.77 30.04 5.21
CA PRO A 50 -44.55 29.22 4.03
C PRO A 50 -43.73 28.00 4.44
N PRO A 51 -44.02 26.79 3.92
CA PRO A 51 -43.15 25.66 4.17
C PRO A 51 -41.75 26.10 3.76
N SER A 52 -40.80 26.08 4.70
CA SER A 52 -39.39 26.17 4.35
C SER A 52 -39.10 24.94 3.50
N SER A 53 -39.11 25.10 2.18
CA SER A 53 -38.55 24.10 1.29
C SER A 53 -37.05 24.09 1.59
N ASN A 54 -36.65 23.24 2.54
CA ASN A 54 -35.25 22.88 2.72
C ASN A 54 -34.86 22.08 1.49
N ASN A 55 -34.57 22.79 0.40
CA ASN A 55 -34.03 22.24 -0.82
C ASN A 55 -32.62 21.72 -0.47
N SER A 56 -32.52 20.44 -0.12
CA SER A 56 -31.23 19.82 0.12
C SER A 56 -30.62 19.41 -1.22
N ILE A 57 -29.44 19.96 -1.53
CA ILE A 57 -28.64 19.49 -2.65
C ILE A 57 -27.79 18.31 -2.17
N THR A 58 -27.65 17.29 -3.02
CA THR A 58 -26.72 16.18 -2.84
C THR A 58 -25.74 16.18 -3.99
N VAL A 59 -24.47 15.88 -3.71
CA VAL A 59 -23.41 15.75 -4.71
C VAL A 59 -22.78 14.38 -4.53
N SER A 60 -22.46 13.72 -5.64
CA SER A 60 -21.70 12.47 -5.63
C SER A 60 -20.79 12.45 -6.85
N CYS A 61 -19.59 11.90 -6.68
CA CYS A 61 -18.64 11.73 -7.78
C CYS A 61 -18.13 10.29 -7.79
N THR A 62 -17.99 9.71 -8.98
CA THR A 62 -17.47 8.34 -9.13
C THR A 62 -16.35 8.30 -10.17
N PRO A 63 -15.15 7.81 -9.81
CA PRO A 63 -14.74 7.35 -8.47
C PRO A 63 -14.43 8.53 -7.52
N SER A 64 -14.51 8.29 -6.20
CA SER A 64 -14.18 9.29 -5.16
C SER A 64 -12.68 9.33 -4.80
N VAL A 65 -11.91 8.32 -5.23
CA VAL A 65 -10.46 8.23 -5.06
C VAL A 65 -9.80 7.93 -6.39
N MET A 66 -8.75 8.66 -6.75
CA MET A 66 -8.20 8.59 -8.10
C MET A 66 -6.76 9.07 -8.25
N ALA A 67 -6.11 8.66 -9.34
CA ALA A 67 -4.76 9.09 -9.67
C ALA A 67 -4.73 10.51 -10.27
N PRO A 68 -3.61 11.23 -10.13
CA PRO A 68 -3.42 12.52 -10.78
C PRO A 68 -3.72 12.48 -12.28
N GLY A 69 -4.42 13.51 -12.79
CA GLY A 69 -4.76 13.63 -14.22
C GLY A 69 -5.92 12.76 -14.73
N THR A 70 -6.45 11.85 -13.90
CA THR A 70 -7.63 11.04 -14.24
C THR A 70 -8.94 11.80 -14.00
N THR A 71 -10.09 11.21 -14.36
CA THR A 71 -11.39 11.90 -14.31
C THR A 71 -12.39 11.25 -13.36
N SER A 72 -13.26 12.07 -12.76
CA SER A 72 -14.44 11.65 -11.97
C SER A 72 -15.70 12.21 -12.60
N GLN A 73 -16.75 11.40 -12.72
CA GLN A 73 -18.05 11.94 -13.09
C GLN A 73 -18.81 12.33 -11.83
N CYS A 74 -19.06 13.62 -11.67
CA CYS A 74 -19.88 14.17 -10.60
C CYS A 74 -21.32 14.39 -11.07
N SER A 75 -22.26 14.22 -10.15
CA SER A 75 -23.68 14.48 -10.35
C SER A 75 -24.25 15.15 -9.11
N ALA A 76 -25.24 16.02 -9.32
CA ALA A 76 -25.93 16.71 -8.24
C ALA A 76 -27.44 16.59 -8.43
N ALA A 77 -28.17 16.52 -7.32
CA ALA A 77 -29.63 16.47 -7.31
C ALA A 77 -30.18 17.33 -6.17
N MET A 78 -31.34 17.96 -6.40
CA MET A 78 -32.03 18.78 -5.42
C MET A 78 -33.38 18.14 -5.07
N THR A 79 -33.63 17.95 -3.78
CA THR A 79 -34.88 17.33 -3.30
C THR A 79 -36.10 18.12 -3.75
N GLY A 80 -37.05 17.44 -4.42
CA GLY A 80 -38.31 18.05 -4.86
C GLY A 80 -38.23 18.91 -6.12
N VAL A 81 -37.05 19.05 -6.75
CA VAL A 81 -36.85 19.83 -7.97
C VAL A 81 -36.33 18.94 -9.10
N ALA A 82 -37.23 18.61 -10.04
CA ALA A 82 -36.85 17.89 -11.25
C ALA A 82 -36.02 18.78 -12.18
N ASN A 83 -34.98 18.22 -12.80
CA ASN A 83 -34.11 18.90 -13.75
C ASN A 83 -33.45 20.19 -13.19
N ALA A 84 -33.12 20.19 -11.90
CA ALA A 84 -32.31 21.25 -11.31
C ALA A 84 -30.98 21.38 -12.06
N THR A 85 -30.56 22.62 -12.32
CA THR A 85 -29.31 22.94 -13.00
C THR A 85 -28.30 23.46 -12.00
N PHE A 86 -27.04 23.06 -12.14
CA PHE A 86 -25.99 23.41 -11.20
C PHE A 86 -24.81 24.06 -11.91
N THR A 87 -24.17 24.98 -11.20
CA THR A 87 -22.84 25.48 -11.52
C THR A 87 -21.82 24.71 -10.68
N TRP A 88 -20.72 24.32 -11.31
CA TRP A 88 -19.70 23.47 -10.72
C TRP A 88 -18.42 24.25 -10.43
N SER A 89 -17.77 23.95 -9.30
CA SER A 89 -16.41 24.39 -9.01
C SER A 89 -15.63 23.29 -8.29
N ALA A 90 -14.30 23.35 -8.39
CA ALA A 90 -13.38 22.45 -7.72
C ALA A 90 -12.29 23.26 -7.02
N SER A 91 -11.86 22.83 -5.82
CA SER A 91 -10.78 23.50 -5.09
C SER A 91 -9.40 23.38 -5.77
N ALA A 92 -9.22 22.36 -6.61
CA ALA A 92 -8.07 22.15 -7.48
C ALA A 92 -8.48 21.27 -8.67
N GLY A 93 -7.70 21.29 -9.76
CA GLY A 93 -8.05 20.59 -11.01
C GLY A 93 -9.03 21.38 -11.86
N ALA A 94 -9.82 20.69 -12.69
CA ALA A 94 -10.82 21.30 -13.55
C ALA A 94 -12.12 20.50 -13.52
N ILE A 95 -13.28 21.16 -13.56
CA ILE A 95 -14.58 20.51 -13.69
C ILE A 95 -15.39 21.18 -14.79
N THR A 96 -15.98 20.39 -15.67
CA THR A 96 -16.82 20.89 -16.76
C THR A 96 -18.22 21.24 -16.28
N ALA A 97 -18.99 21.97 -17.10
CA ALA A 97 -20.41 22.22 -16.82
C ALA A 97 -21.27 20.93 -16.75
N SER A 98 -20.81 19.83 -17.33
CA SER A 98 -21.46 18.51 -17.24
C SER A 98 -21.04 17.71 -16.00
N GLY A 99 -20.29 18.31 -15.07
CA GLY A 99 -19.80 17.63 -13.86
C GLY A 99 -18.64 16.66 -14.10
N LEU A 100 -17.98 16.69 -15.26
CA LEU A 100 -16.79 15.87 -15.48
C LEU A 100 -15.58 16.57 -14.86
N PHE A 101 -15.09 16.01 -13.75
CA PHE A 101 -13.91 16.48 -13.04
C PHE A 101 -12.64 15.83 -13.59
N THR A 102 -11.55 16.59 -13.69
CA THR A 102 -10.19 16.14 -13.99
C THR A 102 -9.28 16.50 -12.82
N ALA A 103 -8.63 15.48 -12.24
CA ALA A 103 -7.77 15.62 -11.07
C ALA A 103 -6.52 16.47 -11.37
N PRO A 104 -6.06 17.30 -10.42
CA PRO A 104 -4.77 17.99 -10.52
C PRO A 104 -3.60 17.00 -10.57
N SER A 105 -2.41 17.52 -10.91
CA SER A 105 -1.17 16.73 -10.91
C SER A 105 -0.64 16.42 -9.51
N ASN A 106 -1.04 17.19 -8.50
CA ASN A 106 -0.64 16.99 -7.10
C ASN A 106 -1.66 16.09 -6.38
N THR A 107 -1.16 15.28 -5.45
CA THR A 107 -2.00 14.51 -4.54
C THR A 107 -2.62 15.39 -3.45
N GLY A 108 -3.72 14.92 -2.85
CA GLY A 108 -4.44 15.62 -1.79
C GLY A 108 -5.95 15.51 -1.93
N ASN A 109 -6.67 16.19 -1.03
CA ASN A 109 -8.13 16.24 -1.09
C ASN A 109 -8.60 17.39 -1.98
N VAL A 110 -9.58 17.11 -2.82
CA VAL A 110 -10.26 18.10 -3.67
C VAL A 110 -11.73 18.17 -3.27
N THR A 111 -12.22 19.38 -3.06
CA THR A 111 -13.64 19.60 -2.78
C THR A 111 -14.33 20.05 -4.06
N ILE A 112 -15.33 19.29 -4.48
CA ILE A 112 -16.24 19.64 -5.57
C ILE A 112 -17.46 20.34 -4.96
N THR A 113 -17.85 21.46 -5.54
CA THR A 113 -19.06 22.20 -5.13
C THR A 113 -20.04 22.23 -6.29
N ALA A 114 -21.29 21.82 -6.02
CA ALA A 114 -22.42 22.08 -6.90
C ALA A 114 -23.28 23.17 -6.26
N THR A 115 -23.47 24.27 -6.98
CA THR A 115 -24.30 25.40 -6.55
C THR A 115 -25.51 25.50 -7.47
N ASP A 116 -26.71 25.62 -6.91
CA ASP A 116 -27.92 25.81 -7.71
C ASP A 116 -27.78 27.07 -8.59
N SER A 117 -28.01 26.91 -9.90
CA SER A 117 -27.94 28.00 -10.86
C SER A 117 -29.03 29.05 -10.65
N GLN A 118 -30.13 28.70 -9.97
CA GLN A 118 -31.24 29.63 -9.69
C GLN A 118 -31.08 30.35 -8.35
N ASN A 119 -30.44 29.74 -7.36
CA ASN A 119 -30.13 30.33 -6.07
C ASN A 119 -28.69 30.03 -5.63
N SER A 120 -27.81 31.02 -5.78
CA SER A 120 -26.39 30.88 -5.42
C SER A 120 -26.11 30.65 -3.93
N LYS A 121 -27.13 30.70 -3.07
CA LYS A 121 -27.02 30.37 -1.64
C LYS A 121 -27.20 28.89 -1.35
N ASP A 122 -27.78 28.12 -2.27
CA ASP A 122 -27.97 26.69 -2.12
C ASP A 122 -26.82 25.96 -2.81
N SER A 123 -25.99 25.29 -2.02
CA SER A 123 -24.90 24.46 -2.55
C SER A 123 -24.71 23.21 -1.70
N ALA A 124 -24.03 22.22 -2.30
CA ALA A 124 -23.53 21.06 -1.58
C ALA A 124 -22.15 20.69 -2.13
N THR A 125 -21.41 19.94 -1.33
CA THR A 125 -20.04 19.56 -1.65
C THR A 125 -19.82 18.06 -1.59
N GLU A 126 -18.81 17.60 -2.31
CA GLU A 126 -18.28 16.24 -2.25
C GLU A 126 -16.75 16.32 -2.17
N ASN A 127 -16.14 15.49 -1.32
CA ASN A 127 -14.68 15.42 -1.20
C ASN A 127 -14.13 14.22 -1.97
N LEU A 128 -13.18 14.48 -2.86
CA LEU A 128 -12.41 13.48 -3.59
C LEU A 128 -11.00 13.42 -3.05
N THR A 129 -10.37 12.24 -3.13
CA THR A 129 -8.96 12.05 -2.79
C THR A 129 -8.16 11.74 -4.04
N VAL A 130 -7.19 12.60 -4.35
CA VAL A 130 -6.21 12.38 -5.39
C VAL A 130 -4.98 11.76 -4.76
N GLN A 131 -4.66 10.53 -5.13
CA GLN A 131 -3.52 9.80 -4.59
C GLN A 131 -2.86 8.96 -5.67
N LEU A 132 -1.55 8.75 -5.53
CA LEU A 132 -0.83 7.84 -6.41
C LEU A 132 -1.33 6.41 -6.19
N LYS A 133 -1.30 5.61 -7.25
CA LYS A 133 -1.72 4.23 -7.22
C LYS A 133 -0.60 3.32 -7.71
N THR A 134 -0.37 2.22 -6.98
CA THR A 134 0.44 1.11 -7.46
C THR A 134 -0.33 0.38 -8.55
N PRO A 135 0.22 0.21 -9.77
CA PRO A 135 -0.45 -0.54 -10.83
C PRO A 135 -0.52 -2.03 -10.48
N ALA A 136 -1.42 -2.77 -11.12
CA ALA A 136 -1.43 -4.22 -11.03
C ALA A 136 -0.42 -4.83 -12.03
N SER A 137 0.22 -5.92 -11.64
CA SER A 137 1.20 -6.67 -12.44
C SER A 137 1.00 -8.17 -12.24
N GLN A 138 1.12 -8.94 -13.33
CA GLN A 138 1.22 -10.40 -13.30
C GLN A 138 2.66 -10.88 -13.52
N HIS A 139 3.66 -10.01 -13.39
CA HIS A 139 5.07 -10.34 -13.60
C HIS A 139 5.96 -9.50 -12.68
N VAL A 140 5.90 -9.78 -11.38
CA VAL A 140 6.72 -9.13 -10.36
C VAL A 140 7.93 -10.01 -10.04
N VAL A 141 9.13 -9.50 -10.29
CA VAL A 141 10.40 -10.17 -9.98
C VAL A 141 11.15 -9.35 -8.95
N LEU A 142 11.47 -9.93 -7.81
CA LEU A 142 12.29 -9.32 -6.76
C LEU A 142 13.61 -10.08 -6.64
N VAL A 143 14.73 -9.38 -6.82
CA VAL A 143 16.09 -9.86 -6.57
C VAL A 143 16.62 -9.19 -5.31
N MET A 144 17.22 -9.97 -4.42
CA MET A 144 17.91 -9.48 -3.24
C MET A 144 19.42 -9.59 -3.44
N GLU A 145 20.09 -8.43 -3.38
CA GLU A 145 21.53 -8.27 -3.24
C GLU A 145 21.86 -8.02 -1.76
N GLU A 146 23.14 -7.98 -1.39
CA GLU A 146 23.58 -8.02 0.01
C GLU A 146 24.55 -6.91 0.42
N ASN A 147 24.41 -6.41 1.65
CA ASN A 147 25.46 -5.75 2.42
C ASN A 147 26.14 -4.55 1.73
N GLN A 148 25.38 -3.75 0.97
CA GLN A 148 25.89 -2.54 0.31
C GLN A 148 25.20 -1.27 0.80
N ASP A 149 26.01 -0.31 1.27
CA ASP A 149 25.53 1.05 1.51
C ASP A 149 24.96 1.67 0.22
N TYR A 150 23.93 2.49 0.34
CA TYR A 150 23.36 3.25 -0.76
C TYR A 150 24.44 4.00 -1.58
N ALA A 151 25.41 4.64 -0.89
CA ALA A 151 26.51 5.37 -1.52
C ALA A 151 27.56 4.44 -2.17
N GLY A 152 27.63 3.17 -1.77
CA GLY A 152 28.45 2.13 -2.39
C GLY A 152 27.86 1.61 -3.71
N VAL A 153 26.55 1.77 -3.91
CA VAL A 153 25.82 1.34 -5.11
C VAL A 153 25.56 2.51 -6.06
N VAL A 154 24.85 3.53 -5.57
CA VAL A 154 24.33 4.63 -6.39
C VAL A 154 25.45 5.61 -6.74
N GLY A 155 25.67 5.81 -8.03
CA GLY A 155 26.77 6.62 -8.57
C GLY A 155 28.10 5.85 -8.70
N ASN A 156 28.22 4.65 -8.11
CA ASN A 156 29.40 3.80 -8.25
C ASN A 156 29.35 2.95 -9.53
N ALA A 157 29.57 3.58 -10.68
CA ALA A 157 29.58 2.90 -11.97
C ALA A 157 30.77 1.92 -12.16
N ALA A 158 31.77 1.93 -11.25
CA ALA A 158 32.87 0.97 -11.31
C ALA A 158 32.47 -0.40 -10.73
N GLY A 159 31.73 -0.39 -9.61
CA GLY A 159 31.20 -1.60 -8.99
C GLY A 159 29.87 -2.06 -9.60
N TRP A 160 28.98 -1.11 -9.93
CA TRP A 160 27.60 -1.39 -10.36
C TRP A 160 27.26 -0.71 -11.71
N PRO A 161 28.03 -0.96 -12.79
CA PRO A 161 27.81 -0.28 -14.07
C PRO A 161 26.42 -0.53 -14.66
N ASN A 162 25.90 -1.76 -14.59
CA ASN A 162 24.62 -2.11 -15.20
C ASN A 162 23.45 -1.62 -14.34
N LEU A 163 23.52 -1.77 -13.02
CA LEU A 163 22.47 -1.29 -12.12
C LEU A 163 22.35 0.24 -12.16
N ASN A 164 23.47 0.98 -12.23
CA ASN A 164 23.44 2.43 -12.41
C ASN A 164 22.85 2.85 -13.77
N LYS A 165 23.04 2.04 -14.82
CA LYS A 165 22.35 2.25 -16.10
C LYS A 165 20.85 1.95 -15.99
N MET A 166 20.47 0.91 -15.25
CA MET A 166 19.07 0.57 -14.97
C MET A 166 18.36 1.71 -14.24
N MET A 167 18.99 2.34 -13.24
CA MET A 167 18.43 3.49 -12.52
C MET A 167 18.04 4.65 -13.45
N GLN A 168 18.75 4.85 -14.56
CA GLN A 168 18.42 5.89 -15.55
C GLN A 168 17.18 5.56 -16.38
N GLN A 169 16.83 4.27 -16.47
CA GLN A 169 15.71 3.74 -17.26
C GLN A 169 14.54 3.27 -16.38
N GLY A 170 14.74 3.27 -15.07
CA GLY A 170 13.78 2.83 -14.06
C GLY A 170 13.55 3.92 -13.03
N ALA A 171 13.12 3.51 -11.85
CA ALA A 171 12.88 4.38 -10.70
C ALA A 171 13.78 3.99 -9.52
N LEU A 172 14.34 4.97 -8.82
CA LEU A 172 15.24 4.77 -7.68
C LEU A 172 14.65 5.39 -6.41
N SER A 173 14.55 4.58 -5.35
CA SER A 173 14.27 5.06 -4.00
C SER A 173 15.55 5.62 -3.38
N THR A 174 15.52 6.88 -2.93
CA THR A 174 16.71 7.57 -2.39
C THR A 174 16.68 7.68 -0.87
N ASN A 175 15.54 7.40 -0.23
CA ASN A 175 15.34 7.46 1.22
C ASN A 175 14.78 6.12 1.74
N TYR A 176 15.47 5.03 1.39
CA TYR A 176 15.14 3.67 1.79
C TYR A 176 16.20 3.12 2.75
N PHE A 177 15.77 2.44 3.81
CA PHE A 177 16.65 1.88 4.83
C PHE A 177 16.29 0.43 5.12
N ALA A 178 17.29 -0.36 5.43
CA ALA A 178 17.09 -1.68 6.01
C ALA A 178 16.71 -1.59 7.49
N ASP A 179 16.05 -2.62 7.99
CA ASP A 179 15.40 -2.62 9.30
C ASP A 179 16.34 -3.03 10.43
N VAL A 180 17.27 -3.94 10.17
CA VAL A 180 18.16 -4.49 11.19
C VAL A 180 19.53 -4.83 10.64
N HIS A 181 20.45 -5.10 11.57
CA HIS A 181 21.61 -5.98 11.37
C HIS A 181 21.44 -7.24 12.24
N PRO A 182 21.83 -8.45 11.77
CA PRO A 182 22.31 -8.82 10.44
C PRO A 182 21.18 -9.28 9.49
N SER A 183 21.55 -9.67 8.27
CA SER A 183 20.71 -10.00 7.10
C SER A 183 19.38 -10.69 7.38
N ILE A 184 19.35 -11.78 8.16
CA ILE A 184 18.17 -12.65 8.27
C ILE A 184 16.89 -11.90 8.70
N GLY A 185 17.03 -10.85 9.52
CA GLY A 185 15.90 -10.06 9.96
C GLY A 185 15.24 -9.29 8.81
N ASN A 186 16.04 -8.79 7.87
CA ASN A 186 15.59 -8.05 6.70
C ASN A 186 14.81 -8.95 5.73
N TYR A 187 15.27 -10.18 5.48
CA TYR A 187 14.51 -11.17 4.71
C TYR A 187 13.16 -11.53 5.35
N PHE A 188 13.09 -11.57 6.68
CA PHE A 188 11.80 -11.75 7.37
C PHE A 188 10.92 -10.50 7.30
N MET A 189 11.48 -9.29 7.31
CA MET A 189 10.70 -8.08 7.05
C MET A 189 10.08 -8.09 5.65
N LEU A 190 10.84 -8.52 4.64
CA LEU A 190 10.37 -8.66 3.25
C LEU A 190 9.29 -9.71 3.02
N THR A 191 9.10 -10.64 3.95
CA THR A 191 8.13 -11.76 3.77
C THR A 191 7.05 -11.82 4.85
N THR A 192 7.26 -11.22 6.01
CA THR A 192 6.35 -11.28 7.16
C THR A 192 6.02 -9.90 7.73
N GLY A 193 6.73 -8.85 7.30
CA GLY A 193 6.64 -7.52 7.88
C GLY A 193 7.09 -7.46 9.33
N GLN A 194 7.88 -8.44 9.79
CA GLN A 194 8.39 -8.56 11.16
C GLN A 194 9.81 -9.13 11.17
N VAL A 195 10.60 -8.70 12.15
CA VAL A 195 11.89 -9.33 12.47
C VAL A 195 11.61 -10.53 13.38
N LEU A 196 11.74 -11.75 12.85
CA LEU A 196 11.51 -12.96 13.65
C LEU A 196 12.74 -13.39 14.44
N THR A 197 13.92 -13.08 13.93
CA THR A 197 15.22 -13.32 14.58
C THR A 197 16.29 -12.47 13.91
N THR A 198 17.38 -12.22 14.64
CA THR A 198 18.63 -11.63 14.14
C THR A 198 19.78 -12.64 14.19
N ASN A 199 19.47 -13.92 14.34
CA ASN A 199 20.46 -14.99 14.32
C ASN A 199 20.54 -15.62 12.92
N ASP A 200 21.55 -15.24 12.15
CA ASP A 200 21.81 -15.74 10.79
C ASP A 200 22.06 -17.25 10.69
N SER A 201 22.33 -17.91 11.81
CA SER A 201 22.46 -19.37 11.87
C SER A 201 21.13 -20.06 12.14
N SER A 202 20.02 -19.32 12.27
CA SER A 202 18.71 -19.90 12.51
C SER A 202 18.25 -20.72 11.31
N THR A 203 17.72 -21.90 11.61
CA THR A 203 17.01 -22.78 10.67
C THR A 203 15.58 -23.03 11.13
N ALA A 204 15.10 -22.22 12.08
CA ALA A 204 13.77 -22.37 12.65
C ALA A 204 12.68 -22.16 11.59
N VAL A 205 11.69 -23.04 11.61
CA VAL A 205 10.47 -22.87 10.80
C VAL A 205 9.45 -22.09 11.61
N TRP A 206 8.98 -20.98 11.06
CA TRP A 206 8.09 -20.04 11.74
C TRP A 206 6.66 -20.18 11.25
N ASN A 207 5.73 -20.33 12.20
CA ASN A 207 4.31 -20.27 11.94
C ASN A 207 3.76 -18.89 12.32
N VAL A 208 4.04 -17.92 11.46
CA VAL A 208 3.59 -16.53 11.59
C VAL A 208 2.86 -16.10 10.32
N ASP A 209 2.21 -14.94 10.37
CA ASP A 209 1.58 -14.37 9.19
C ASP A 209 2.59 -13.82 8.18
N ASN A 210 2.40 -14.17 6.91
CA ASN A 210 3.41 -13.98 5.87
C ASN A 210 2.83 -13.91 4.45
N VAL A 211 3.66 -13.48 3.50
CA VAL A 211 3.31 -13.30 2.08
C VAL A 211 3.02 -14.62 1.37
N ALA A 212 3.71 -15.72 1.72
CA ALA A 212 3.43 -17.03 1.12
C ALA A 212 1.98 -17.47 1.41
N ARG A 213 1.47 -17.20 2.62
CA ARG A 213 0.06 -17.43 2.96
C ARG A 213 -0.91 -16.64 2.08
N ARG A 214 -0.56 -15.40 1.72
CA ARG A 214 -1.37 -14.55 0.84
C ARG A 214 -1.40 -15.08 -0.57
N LEU A 215 -0.22 -15.42 -1.10
CA LEU A 215 -0.05 -15.98 -2.44
C LEU A 215 -0.82 -17.30 -2.57
N LEU A 216 -0.61 -18.24 -1.65
CA LEU A 216 -1.29 -19.53 -1.62
C LEU A 216 -2.80 -19.38 -1.44
N GLY A 217 -3.24 -18.54 -0.50
CA GLY A 217 -4.67 -18.32 -0.23
C GLY A 217 -5.43 -17.67 -1.39
N ALA A 218 -4.75 -16.87 -2.22
CA ALA A 218 -5.30 -16.23 -3.39
C ALA A 218 -5.08 -17.02 -4.70
N ASN A 219 -4.37 -18.16 -4.64
CA ASN A 219 -3.89 -18.91 -5.80
C ASN A 219 -3.05 -18.07 -6.79
N VAL A 220 -2.31 -17.08 -6.29
CA VAL A 220 -1.34 -16.32 -7.09
C VAL A 220 -0.10 -17.20 -7.29
N PRO A 221 0.24 -17.58 -8.53
CA PRO A 221 1.42 -18.40 -8.78
C PRO A 221 2.68 -17.66 -8.34
N PHE A 222 3.53 -18.33 -7.56
CA PHE A 222 4.82 -17.79 -7.17
C PHE A 222 5.91 -18.86 -7.14
N LYS A 223 7.15 -18.43 -7.36
CA LYS A 223 8.34 -19.27 -7.17
C LYS A 223 9.47 -18.48 -6.52
N VAL A 224 10.25 -19.19 -5.72
CA VAL A 224 11.58 -18.79 -5.26
C VAL A 224 12.59 -19.51 -6.15
N TYR A 225 13.44 -18.75 -6.82
CA TYR A 225 14.52 -19.26 -7.65
C TYR A 225 15.84 -19.00 -6.93
N ALA A 226 16.45 -20.04 -6.37
CA ALA A 226 17.68 -19.90 -5.60
C ALA A 226 18.84 -20.68 -6.23
N GLU A 227 20.03 -20.09 -6.22
CA GLU A 227 21.24 -20.77 -6.67
C GLU A 227 21.68 -21.86 -5.69
N GLY A 228 22.43 -22.85 -6.18
CA GLY A 228 23.04 -23.89 -5.34
C GLY A 228 22.11 -24.94 -4.73
N ILE A 229 20.79 -24.89 -5.00
CA ILE A 229 19.82 -25.84 -4.44
C ILE A 229 19.20 -26.77 -5.48
N SER A 230 18.44 -27.76 -4.99
CA SER A 230 17.55 -28.61 -5.80
C SER A 230 16.09 -28.20 -5.61
N GLN A 231 15.21 -28.69 -6.47
CA GLN A 231 13.76 -28.43 -6.38
C GLN A 231 13.22 -28.87 -5.00
N GLY A 232 12.47 -27.97 -4.35
CA GLY A 232 11.86 -28.22 -3.04
C GLY A 232 12.85 -28.28 -1.87
N TYR A 233 14.07 -27.78 -2.03
CA TYR A 233 15.08 -27.83 -0.98
C TYR A 233 14.70 -26.97 0.24
N LEU A 234 14.57 -27.63 1.39
CA LEU A 234 14.27 -27.02 2.71
C LEU A 234 15.44 -27.19 3.70
N GLY A 235 16.61 -27.66 3.22
CA GLY A 235 17.79 -27.85 4.05
C GLY A 235 18.47 -26.53 4.41
N GLY A 236 19.47 -26.61 5.29
CA GLY A 236 20.34 -25.48 5.62
C GLY A 236 21.31 -25.12 4.49
N ASN A 237 22.37 -24.39 4.85
CA ASN A 237 23.39 -23.95 3.90
C ASN A 237 23.98 -25.11 3.09
N THR A 238 24.25 -24.89 1.81
CA THR A 238 24.88 -25.88 0.91
C THR A 238 25.71 -25.17 -0.15
N GLY A 239 27.00 -25.47 -0.24
CA GLY A 239 27.91 -24.69 -1.10
C GLY A 239 27.86 -23.21 -0.73
N ASN A 240 27.61 -22.35 -1.72
CA ASN A 240 27.44 -20.91 -1.55
C ASN A 240 26.00 -20.51 -1.19
N TYR A 241 25.02 -21.42 -1.29
CA TYR A 241 23.66 -21.13 -0.86
C TYR A 241 23.59 -21.06 0.67
N VAL A 242 22.96 -20.00 1.17
CA VAL A 242 22.69 -19.80 2.59
C VAL A 242 21.19 -19.65 2.83
N ILE A 243 20.66 -20.43 3.78
CA ILE A 243 19.21 -20.51 4.02
C ILE A 243 18.62 -19.18 4.49
N ARG A 244 19.43 -18.33 5.15
CA ARG A 244 19.00 -17.02 5.64
C ARG A 244 18.52 -16.07 4.53
N HIS A 245 18.97 -16.26 3.29
CA HIS A 245 18.51 -15.46 2.14
C HIS A 245 17.21 -16.01 1.52
N ASN A 246 16.72 -17.18 1.98
CA ASN A 246 15.49 -17.81 1.51
C ASN A 246 14.48 -18.00 2.65
N PRO A 247 13.80 -16.93 3.09
CA PRO A 247 12.84 -16.99 4.17
C PRO A 247 11.67 -17.94 3.86
N PHE A 248 11.30 -18.15 2.59
CA PHE A 248 10.21 -19.09 2.23
C PHE A 248 10.51 -20.53 2.65
N ALA A 249 11.78 -20.96 2.65
CA ALA A 249 12.17 -22.27 3.19
C ALA A 249 12.02 -22.37 4.72
N MET A 250 11.78 -21.24 5.40
CA MET A 250 11.62 -21.12 6.85
C MET A 250 10.19 -20.71 7.26
N LEU A 251 9.26 -20.52 6.31
CA LEU A 251 7.86 -20.20 6.60
C LEU A 251 7.01 -21.47 6.59
N SER A 252 6.23 -21.71 7.65
CA SER A 252 5.50 -22.98 7.81
C SER A 252 4.49 -23.28 6.69
N ASP A 253 3.94 -22.26 6.02
CA ASP A 253 3.03 -22.43 4.87
C ASP A 253 3.72 -23.10 3.67
N VAL A 254 5.05 -23.02 3.57
CA VAL A 254 5.87 -23.68 2.54
C VAL A 254 6.64 -24.86 3.14
N ALA A 255 7.42 -24.62 4.19
CA ALA A 255 8.29 -25.62 4.82
C ALA A 255 7.52 -26.77 5.48
N GLY A 256 6.26 -26.54 5.87
CA GLY A 256 5.39 -27.57 6.44
C GLY A 256 4.79 -28.55 5.42
N SER A 257 4.98 -28.32 4.11
CA SER A 257 4.48 -29.19 3.04
C SER A 257 5.53 -29.42 1.97
N PRO A 258 6.11 -30.64 1.87
CA PRO A 258 7.02 -30.98 0.78
C PRO A 258 6.42 -30.77 -0.61
N GLN A 259 5.11 -30.93 -0.75
CA GLN A 259 4.39 -30.69 -2.00
C GLN A 259 4.44 -29.21 -2.37
N VAL A 260 4.07 -28.32 -1.45
CA VAL A 260 4.17 -26.86 -1.68
C VAL A 260 5.62 -26.45 -1.93
N ALA A 261 6.56 -26.90 -1.10
CA ALA A 261 7.98 -26.62 -1.28
C ALA A 261 8.47 -27.04 -2.67
N SER A 262 8.12 -28.25 -3.15
CA SER A 262 8.51 -28.74 -4.48
C SER A 262 7.90 -27.92 -5.63
N GLN A 263 6.78 -27.25 -5.41
CA GLN A 263 6.14 -26.40 -6.41
C GLN A 263 6.78 -25.02 -6.46
N VAL A 264 7.07 -24.43 -5.29
CA VAL A 264 7.44 -23.02 -5.20
C VAL A 264 8.94 -22.79 -5.05
N ILE A 265 9.72 -23.71 -4.45
CA ILE A 265 11.18 -23.57 -4.33
C ILE A 265 11.85 -24.30 -5.48
N GLN A 266 12.53 -23.55 -6.35
CA GLN A 266 13.16 -24.05 -7.56
C GLN A 266 14.65 -23.71 -7.60
N PRO A 267 15.50 -24.56 -8.22
CA PRO A 267 16.85 -24.14 -8.56
C PRO A 267 16.81 -22.95 -9.51
N PHE A 268 17.75 -22.02 -9.38
CA PHE A 268 17.81 -20.82 -10.22
C PHE A 268 17.86 -21.13 -11.72
N SER A 269 18.45 -22.25 -12.12
CA SER A 269 18.45 -22.72 -13.52
C SER A 269 17.05 -22.90 -14.13
N GLN A 270 16.01 -23.04 -13.31
CA GLN A 270 14.62 -23.11 -13.76
C GLN A 270 14.07 -21.74 -14.19
N PHE A 271 14.63 -20.62 -13.70
CA PHE A 271 14.14 -19.26 -14.01
C PHE A 271 14.17 -18.98 -15.52
N GLY A 272 15.32 -19.19 -16.16
CA GLY A 272 15.46 -18.99 -17.61
C GLY A 272 14.55 -19.93 -18.43
N ALA A 273 14.35 -21.15 -17.96
CA ALA A 273 13.44 -22.11 -18.60
C ALA A 273 11.98 -21.66 -18.50
N ASP A 274 11.55 -21.17 -17.33
CA ASP A 274 10.19 -20.65 -17.14
C ASP A 274 9.95 -19.40 -17.99
N VAL A 275 10.92 -18.49 -18.06
CA VAL A 275 10.85 -17.32 -18.95
C VAL A 275 10.72 -17.73 -20.42
N ALA A 276 11.58 -18.64 -20.90
CA ALA A 276 11.56 -19.11 -22.28
C ALA A 276 10.24 -19.81 -22.65
N ASN A 277 9.64 -20.51 -21.70
CA ASN A 277 8.39 -21.25 -21.88
C ASN A 277 7.13 -20.41 -21.59
N LYS A 278 7.26 -19.10 -21.32
CA LYS A 278 6.15 -18.21 -20.94
C LYS A 278 5.39 -18.72 -19.70
N ALA A 279 6.14 -19.28 -18.76
CA ALA A 279 5.66 -19.89 -17.52
C ALA A 279 6.23 -19.19 -16.27
N LEU A 280 6.74 -17.96 -16.43
CA LEU A 280 7.14 -17.12 -15.30
C LEU A 280 5.90 -16.91 -14.41
N PRO A 281 5.99 -17.17 -13.09
CA PRO A 281 4.86 -16.97 -12.18
C PRO A 281 4.60 -15.47 -11.96
N GLU A 282 3.44 -15.16 -11.37
CA GLU A 282 3.08 -13.77 -11.07
C GLU A 282 4.06 -13.11 -10.10
N PHE A 283 4.58 -13.88 -9.13
CA PHE A 283 5.64 -13.44 -8.24
C PHE A 283 6.87 -14.35 -8.29
N SER A 284 8.04 -13.77 -8.57
CA SER A 284 9.33 -14.45 -8.56
C SER A 284 10.26 -13.81 -7.53
N PHE A 285 10.72 -14.58 -6.56
CA PHE A 285 11.76 -14.15 -5.61
C PHE A 285 13.08 -14.83 -5.99
N ILE A 286 14.08 -14.05 -6.39
CA ILE A 286 15.38 -14.55 -6.83
C ILE A 286 16.38 -14.39 -5.70
N VAL A 287 17.06 -15.50 -5.38
CA VAL A 287 18.08 -15.58 -4.33
C VAL A 287 19.39 -16.00 -5.01
N PRO A 288 20.27 -15.04 -5.35
CA PRO A 288 21.63 -15.35 -5.78
C PRO A 288 22.39 -16.06 -4.66
N ASP A 289 23.48 -16.74 -4.99
CA ASP A 289 24.39 -17.24 -3.97
C ASP A 289 25.30 -16.13 -3.42
N ILE A 290 26.00 -16.40 -2.31
CA ILE A 290 26.81 -15.37 -1.62
C ILE A 290 27.97 -14.78 -2.45
N MET A 291 28.32 -15.37 -3.60
CA MET A 291 29.29 -14.80 -4.53
C MET A 291 28.66 -13.84 -5.51
N ASP A 292 27.39 -14.05 -5.83
CA ASP A 292 26.65 -13.34 -6.87
C ASP A 292 25.63 -12.33 -6.31
N ASP A 293 25.46 -12.25 -4.98
CA ASP A 293 24.68 -11.22 -4.26
C ASP A 293 25.53 -10.07 -3.69
N ALA A 294 26.85 -10.07 -3.93
CA ALA A 294 27.85 -9.15 -3.38
C ALA A 294 28.20 -9.29 -1.88
N HIS A 295 27.71 -10.31 -1.17
CA HIS A 295 28.10 -10.54 0.22
C HIS A 295 29.57 -11.01 0.35
N SER A 296 29.96 -12.02 -0.43
CA SER A 296 31.30 -12.62 -0.45
C SER A 296 32.02 -12.43 -1.78
N GLY A 297 31.28 -12.11 -2.84
CA GLY A 297 31.82 -11.65 -4.11
C GLY A 297 32.06 -10.15 -4.17
N THR A 298 32.50 -9.68 -5.32
CA THR A 298 32.66 -8.23 -5.57
C THR A 298 31.35 -7.64 -6.13
N PRO A 299 31.10 -6.34 -5.90
CA PRO A 299 30.01 -5.60 -6.55
C PRO A 299 29.92 -5.83 -8.07
N GLN A 300 31.07 -5.86 -8.76
CA GLN A 300 31.11 -6.06 -10.21
C GLN A 300 30.68 -7.47 -10.63
N GLN A 301 30.96 -8.49 -9.81
CA GLN A 301 30.51 -9.85 -10.07
C GLN A 301 28.98 -9.94 -9.94
N ALA A 302 28.43 -9.43 -8.84
CA ALA A 302 26.99 -9.38 -8.61
C ALA A 302 26.25 -8.59 -9.71
N ASP A 303 26.72 -7.37 -10.04
CA ASP A 303 26.16 -6.56 -11.12
C ASP A 303 26.18 -7.27 -12.48
N THR A 304 27.25 -8.02 -12.77
CA THR A 304 27.39 -8.81 -14.01
C THR A 304 26.45 -10.02 -14.00
N TRP A 305 26.32 -10.71 -12.87
CA TRP A 305 25.41 -11.83 -12.70
C TRP A 305 23.97 -11.39 -12.87
N LEU A 306 23.56 -10.33 -12.17
CA LEU A 306 22.22 -9.74 -12.25
C LEU A 306 21.89 -9.35 -13.70
N GLN A 307 22.79 -8.63 -14.36
CA GLN A 307 22.60 -8.23 -15.75
C GLN A 307 22.45 -9.42 -16.68
N THR A 308 23.30 -10.43 -16.55
CA THR A 308 23.36 -11.58 -17.46
C THR A 308 22.17 -12.51 -17.27
N ASN A 309 21.88 -12.87 -16.02
CA ASN A 309 20.98 -13.97 -15.70
C ASN A 309 19.54 -13.52 -15.44
N VAL A 310 19.34 -12.26 -15.02
CA VAL A 310 18.00 -11.73 -14.73
C VAL A 310 17.60 -10.69 -15.76
N VAL A 311 18.32 -9.57 -15.84
CA VAL A 311 17.91 -8.42 -16.65
C VAL A 311 17.84 -8.76 -18.13
N SER A 312 18.87 -9.41 -18.67
CA SER A 312 18.92 -9.78 -20.10
C SER A 312 17.85 -10.82 -20.45
N VAL A 313 17.56 -11.74 -19.54
CA VAL A 313 16.53 -12.77 -19.70
C VAL A 313 15.13 -12.15 -19.71
N LEU A 314 14.83 -11.28 -18.73
CA LEU A 314 13.53 -10.58 -18.66
C LEU A 314 13.33 -9.60 -19.82
N SER A 315 14.39 -8.93 -20.27
CA SER A 315 14.33 -7.98 -21.39
C SER A 315 13.80 -8.62 -22.69
N GLY A 316 13.93 -9.94 -22.86
CA GLY A 316 13.35 -10.65 -24.01
C GLY A 316 11.84 -10.88 -23.92
N MET A 317 11.22 -10.67 -22.75
CA MET A 317 9.80 -10.96 -22.54
C MET A 317 8.90 -9.79 -22.96
N PRO A 318 7.78 -10.04 -23.66
CA PRO A 318 6.78 -9.01 -23.94
C PRO A 318 6.26 -8.29 -22.69
N ALA A 319 6.19 -8.98 -21.55
CA ALA A 319 5.79 -8.40 -20.27
C ALA A 319 6.72 -7.26 -19.81
N PHE A 320 8.01 -7.30 -20.15
CA PHE A 320 9.01 -6.29 -19.77
C PHE A 320 9.32 -5.29 -20.89
N GLN A 321 8.53 -5.31 -21.97
CA GLN A 321 8.62 -4.36 -23.08
C GLN A 321 7.54 -3.27 -22.98
N PRO A 322 7.63 -2.15 -23.73
CA PRO A 322 6.61 -1.10 -23.72
C PRO A 322 5.20 -1.66 -23.96
N GLY A 323 4.28 -1.34 -23.04
CA GLY A 323 2.91 -1.85 -23.06
C GLY A 323 2.68 -3.13 -22.24
N GLY A 324 3.75 -3.77 -21.77
CA GLY A 324 3.67 -4.86 -20.79
C GLY A 324 3.40 -4.39 -19.36
N ASP A 325 3.36 -5.34 -18.44
CA ASP A 325 3.05 -5.15 -17.02
C ASP A 325 4.18 -5.59 -16.07
N GLY A 326 5.36 -5.93 -16.59
CA GLY A 326 6.49 -6.44 -15.81
C GLY A 326 7.11 -5.40 -14.89
N VAL A 327 7.50 -5.85 -13.71
CA VAL A 327 8.27 -5.07 -12.73
C VAL A 327 9.41 -5.94 -12.21
N LEU A 328 10.63 -5.49 -12.44
CA LEU A 328 11.83 -5.99 -11.78
C LEU A 328 12.15 -5.04 -10.64
N ILE A 329 12.38 -5.60 -9.46
CA ILE A 329 12.82 -4.89 -8.28
C ILE A 329 14.16 -5.49 -7.88
N VAL A 330 15.17 -4.64 -7.74
CA VAL A 330 16.48 -4.99 -7.19
C VAL A 330 16.62 -4.23 -5.89
N ALA A 331 16.76 -4.94 -4.79
CA ALA A 331 16.90 -4.39 -3.44
C ALA A 331 18.11 -5.00 -2.76
N PHE A 332 18.61 -4.34 -1.71
CA PHE A 332 19.69 -4.84 -0.87
C PHE A 332 19.14 -5.10 0.54
N ASP A 333 19.61 -6.16 1.19
CA ASP A 333 19.09 -6.57 2.49
C ASP A 333 19.46 -5.59 3.62
N GLU A 334 20.72 -5.17 3.70
CA GLU A 334 21.26 -4.22 4.66
C GLU A 334 22.45 -3.45 4.09
N ALA A 335 22.77 -2.34 4.76
CA ALA A 335 23.95 -1.54 4.44
C ALA A 335 25.21 -2.24 4.96
N GLY A 336 26.40 -1.66 4.79
CA GLY A 336 27.58 -2.21 5.43
C GLY A 336 27.47 -2.10 6.96
N ASP A 337 28.13 -3.01 7.71
CA ASP A 337 28.09 -3.14 9.18
C ASP A 337 28.17 -1.83 10.00
N THR A 338 28.75 -0.77 9.42
CA THR A 338 28.93 0.52 10.10
C THR A 338 27.72 1.46 10.00
N ASP A 339 26.87 1.31 8.99
CA ASP A 339 25.64 2.10 8.89
C ASP A 339 24.49 1.40 9.62
N THR A 340 24.13 1.95 10.78
CA THR A 340 23.03 1.46 11.62
C THR A 340 21.83 2.42 11.60
N THR A 341 21.81 3.35 10.65
CA THR A 341 20.72 4.33 10.52
C THR A 341 19.41 3.60 10.25
N HIS A 342 18.38 3.88 11.05
CA HIS A 342 17.10 3.15 11.02
C HIS A 342 17.20 1.64 11.28
N GLY A 343 18.33 1.15 11.82
CA GLY A 343 18.52 -0.24 12.23
C GLY A 343 19.49 -0.99 11.32
N GLY A 344 19.23 -1.04 10.01
CA GLY A 344 20.06 -1.74 9.03
C GLY A 344 20.83 -0.84 8.05
N GLY A 345 20.69 0.48 8.16
CA GLY A 345 21.38 1.46 7.31
C GLY A 345 20.70 1.74 5.97
N GLN A 346 21.19 2.74 5.24
CA GLN A 346 20.60 3.18 3.98
C GLN A 346 21.00 2.26 2.83
N VAL A 347 20.02 1.74 2.09
CA VAL A 347 20.23 0.81 0.98
C VAL A 347 19.53 1.27 -0.31
N ALA A 348 19.96 0.75 -1.45
CA ALA A 348 19.34 1.06 -2.73
C ALA A 348 18.14 0.15 -3.03
N VAL A 349 17.07 0.72 -3.60
CA VAL A 349 15.99 -0.05 -4.23
C VAL A 349 15.69 0.53 -5.60
N VAL A 350 15.79 -0.31 -6.63
CA VAL A 350 15.62 0.06 -8.03
C VAL A 350 14.45 -0.71 -8.62
N PHE A 351 13.51 0.01 -9.24
CA PHE A 351 12.39 -0.55 -9.99
C PHE A 351 12.65 -0.39 -11.49
N TRP A 352 12.44 -1.43 -12.28
CA TRP A 352 12.61 -1.41 -13.73
C TRP A 352 11.49 -2.17 -14.44
N GLY A 353 11.21 -1.81 -15.68
CA GLY A 353 10.13 -2.39 -16.49
C GLY A 353 9.07 -1.36 -16.90
N PRO A 354 8.10 -1.74 -17.73
CA PRO A 354 7.13 -0.82 -18.34
C PRO A 354 6.18 -0.12 -17.35
N LEU A 355 6.05 -0.63 -16.11
CA LEU A 355 5.27 0.03 -15.07
C LEU A 355 6.10 0.94 -14.15
N ALA A 356 7.43 0.79 -14.14
CA ALA A 356 8.31 1.67 -13.38
C ALA A 356 8.39 3.05 -14.05
N ALA A 357 8.43 4.11 -13.25
CA ALA A 357 8.58 5.47 -13.75
C ALA A 357 10.03 5.68 -14.24
N SER A 358 10.23 5.66 -15.56
CA SER A 358 11.57 5.79 -16.15
C SER A 358 12.27 7.09 -15.78
N GLY A 359 13.53 6.99 -15.34
CA GLY A 359 14.38 8.11 -14.93
C GLY A 359 13.89 8.81 -13.66
N TYR A 360 13.02 8.16 -12.88
CA TYR A 360 12.48 8.74 -11.67
C TYR A 360 13.42 8.51 -10.49
N GLN A 361 13.72 9.58 -9.76
CA GLN A 361 14.32 9.49 -8.43
C GLN A 361 13.29 10.02 -7.44
N GLN A 362 13.22 9.36 -6.28
CA GLN A 362 12.32 9.74 -5.20
C GLN A 362 12.32 11.25 -4.96
N LYS A 363 11.12 11.83 -4.90
CA LYS A 363 10.92 13.27 -4.63
C LYS A 363 10.29 13.52 -3.26
N SER A 364 9.59 12.53 -2.72
CA SER A 364 9.04 12.60 -1.37
C SER A 364 10.14 12.59 -0.32
N ALA A 365 9.84 13.11 0.87
CA ALA A 365 10.68 12.94 2.06
C ALA A 365 10.31 11.67 2.84
N THR A 366 9.49 10.78 2.27
CA THR A 366 9.00 9.57 2.92
C THR A 366 10.17 8.63 3.18
N VAL A 367 10.26 8.09 4.39
CA VAL A 367 11.20 7.01 4.70
C VAL A 367 10.53 5.69 4.33
N TYR A 368 11.23 4.87 3.55
CA TYR A 368 10.81 3.52 3.20
C TYR A 368 11.72 2.48 3.86
N GLN A 369 11.17 1.32 4.18
CA GLN A 369 11.90 0.16 4.72
C GLN A 369 11.33 -1.13 4.10
N HIS A 370 11.79 -2.31 4.54
CA HIS A 370 11.43 -3.59 3.90
C HIS A 370 9.95 -3.93 3.98
N GLU A 371 9.24 -3.48 5.01
CA GLU A 371 7.79 -3.59 5.06
C GLU A 371 7.09 -2.75 3.97
N SER A 372 7.67 -1.62 3.55
CA SER A 372 7.16 -0.81 2.44
C SER A 372 7.33 -1.54 1.11
N LEU A 373 8.45 -2.24 0.93
CA LEU A 373 8.67 -3.06 -0.25
C LEU A 373 7.76 -4.30 -0.27
N LEU A 374 7.58 -5.00 0.86
CA LEU A 374 6.61 -6.09 0.98
C LEU A 374 5.18 -5.61 0.65
N ARG A 375 4.77 -4.47 1.20
CA ARG A 375 3.49 -3.86 0.84
C ARG A 375 3.40 -3.60 -0.66
N THR A 376 4.46 -3.06 -1.26
CA THR A 376 4.50 -2.73 -2.69
C THR A 376 4.37 -3.95 -3.58
N VAL A 377 5.05 -5.05 -3.25
CA VAL A 377 4.90 -6.34 -3.93
C VAL A 377 3.44 -6.83 -3.84
N MET A 378 2.81 -6.74 -2.67
CA MET A 378 1.42 -7.14 -2.51
C MET A 378 0.44 -6.24 -3.28
N ASP A 379 0.67 -4.92 -3.27
CA ASP A 379 -0.12 -3.95 -4.03
C ASP A 379 -0.01 -4.22 -5.55
N LEU A 380 1.19 -4.53 -6.06
CA LEU A 380 1.41 -4.93 -7.46
C LEU A 380 0.62 -6.19 -7.82
N LEU A 381 0.62 -7.18 -6.94
CA LEU A 381 -0.11 -8.45 -7.11
C LEU A 381 -1.60 -8.35 -6.76
N SER A 382 -2.10 -7.15 -6.45
CA SER A 382 -3.47 -6.90 -6.03
C SER A 382 -3.92 -7.76 -4.83
N LEU A 383 -2.98 -8.10 -3.94
CA LEU A 383 -3.23 -8.89 -2.74
C LEU A 383 -3.61 -7.98 -1.55
N PRO A 384 -4.76 -8.21 -0.89
CA PRO A 384 -5.14 -7.43 0.28
C PRO A 384 -4.45 -7.92 1.56
N ASN A 385 -4.58 -7.12 2.62
CA ASN A 385 -4.17 -7.45 3.99
C ASN A 385 -2.67 -7.82 4.14
N PRO A 386 -1.73 -6.92 3.86
CA PRO A 386 -0.31 -7.20 4.06
C PRO A 386 0.01 -7.64 5.50
N PRO A 387 0.93 -8.60 5.70
CA PRO A 387 1.26 -9.10 7.03
C PRO A 387 2.15 -8.12 7.81
N GLY A 388 2.10 -8.19 9.14
CA GLY A 388 2.99 -7.42 10.01
C GLY A 388 2.95 -5.91 9.76
N SER A 389 4.10 -5.26 9.84
CA SER A 389 4.25 -3.82 9.62
C SER A 389 3.87 -3.38 8.19
N ALA A 390 3.88 -4.28 7.22
CA ALA A 390 3.54 -3.96 5.83
C ALA A 390 2.08 -3.47 5.68
N ALA A 391 1.19 -3.84 6.61
CA ALA A 391 -0.20 -3.39 6.61
C ALA A 391 -0.34 -1.85 6.69
N ASN A 392 0.61 -1.19 7.35
CA ASN A 392 0.59 0.26 7.59
C ASN A 392 1.81 0.98 6.99
N ALA A 393 2.67 0.25 6.28
CA ALA A 393 3.87 0.81 5.67
C ALA A 393 3.53 1.87 4.62
N PRO A 394 4.33 2.93 4.46
CA PRO A 394 4.13 3.92 3.40
C PRO A 394 4.04 3.29 2.00
N SER A 395 3.15 3.82 1.16
CA SER A 395 3.00 3.33 -0.22
C SER A 395 4.15 3.83 -1.09
N MET A 396 4.78 2.93 -1.84
CA MET A 396 5.82 3.26 -2.81
C MET A 396 5.24 3.55 -4.21
N ALA A 397 3.97 3.98 -4.30
CA ALA A 397 3.30 4.25 -5.57
C ALA A 397 3.98 5.33 -6.43
N GLU A 398 4.85 6.17 -5.85
CA GLU A 398 5.60 7.22 -6.55
C GLU A 398 6.62 6.70 -7.58
N PHE A 399 7.04 5.44 -7.46
CA PHE A 399 8.00 4.83 -8.38
C PHE A 399 7.35 4.22 -9.63
N PHE A 400 6.03 4.33 -9.77
CA PHE A 400 5.28 3.74 -10.88
C PHE A 400 4.59 4.78 -11.77
N VAL A 401 4.38 4.39 -13.03
CA VAL A 401 3.62 5.17 -14.00
C VAL A 401 2.17 5.30 -13.53
N GLN A 402 1.70 6.53 -13.38
CA GLN A 402 0.30 6.83 -13.06
C GLN A 402 -0.53 6.79 -14.35
N LYS A 403 -1.63 6.02 -14.35
CA LYS A 403 -2.52 5.84 -15.49
C LYS A 403 -3.98 6.06 -15.10
#